data_AF-A0A1R1YM05-F1
#
_entry.id   AF-A0A1R1YM05-F1
#
_cell.length_a   1.000
_cell.length_b   1.000
_cell.length_c   1.000
_cell.angle_alpha   90.00
_cell.angle_beta   90.00
_cell.angle_gamma   90.00
#
_symmetry.space_group_name_H-M   'P 1'
#
loop_
_entity.id
_entity.type
_entity.pdbx_description
1 polymer ?
#
loop_
_entity_poly.entity_id
_entity_poly.type
_entity_poly.pdbx_seq_one_letter_code
_entity_poly.pdbx_strand_id
1 'polypeptide(L)'
;MPEIPFGYPIPEYSSYGTSVSLPKWQDNINYEEGVPSVIAAMKSGYPRFFIALNIRKLTEIIKADLKTNSQILIFPSLKCAIRCKKFVLDQCTKDADIHVREYLIKAPKNDGAAVGAAFESKLACPTMLYLAVYDAKLDKAARRYWQHTGDGISSRQAEYCLQLIEVSKQAESGRSGAEHVAVGSSGVGGGTVSSGSVKTPSYYKRPAVLANRGGASAQAGGLPASSASATGDELEETESLRFIEERYGRNLNSRLAEESKLILKKRISGIIVESGSDNASGRDQTEQYVSRGVLNLTESDVFLTPTGMSSIFHTHRTILDFLKFEKSICFGFPYTDTLKILSSFGPGSHFFGLGEGTDYDDLEALLSSGNEHIAALFTETPSNPLLKTPDLQRLRKLADKYKFALVVDDSIGNFVNLDTLNLADVVVSSLTKLFSGDSNVMGGRLLVYFANYVLSFLIRTDSTTSSLKAGLCIISKTCCGGKTLYFWKETPERFWKELFR
;
A
#
# COMPACT_ATOMS: atom_id res chain seq x y z
N MET A 1 -2.22 -23.11 16.83
CA MET A 1 -2.40 -21.64 16.79
C MET A 1 -3.80 -21.32 17.28
N PRO A 2 -4.06 -20.21 17.97
CA PRO A 2 -5.44 -19.78 18.22
C PRO A 2 -6.19 -19.68 16.88
N GLU A 3 -7.41 -20.21 16.82
CA GLU A 3 -8.26 -20.14 15.63
C GLU A 3 -8.76 -18.71 15.45
N ILE A 4 -8.20 -17.98 14.48
CA ILE A 4 -8.65 -16.64 14.12
C ILE A 4 -10.03 -16.79 13.44
N PRO A 5 -11.11 -16.14 13.92
CA PRO A 5 -12.44 -16.33 13.35
C PRO A 5 -12.53 -15.91 11.87
N PHE A 6 -13.46 -16.50 11.13
CA PHE A 6 -13.72 -16.17 9.73
C PHE A 6 -13.88 -14.66 9.50
N GLY A 7 -13.19 -14.12 8.50
CA GLY A 7 -13.29 -12.72 8.08
C GLY A 7 -12.45 -11.73 8.91
N TYR A 8 -11.76 -12.19 9.96
CA TYR A 8 -10.91 -11.35 10.81
C TYR A 8 -9.50 -11.22 10.23
N PRO A 9 -8.79 -10.12 10.52
CA PRO A 9 -7.48 -9.84 9.94
C PRO A 9 -6.42 -10.81 10.45
N ILE A 10 -5.43 -11.06 9.60
CA ILE A 10 -4.20 -11.77 9.94
C ILE A 10 -3.03 -10.79 9.69
N PRO A 11 -2.17 -10.54 10.70
CA PRO A 11 -2.20 -11.08 12.06
C PRO A 11 -3.39 -10.56 12.89
N GLU A 12 -3.82 -11.35 13.87
CA GLU A 12 -4.96 -11.02 14.75
C GLU A 12 -4.73 -9.66 15.42
N TYR A 13 -5.81 -8.90 15.61
CA TYR A 13 -5.80 -7.55 16.20
C TYR A 13 -5.05 -6.46 15.40
N SER A 14 -4.51 -6.77 14.21
CA SER A 14 -3.91 -5.74 13.37
C SER A 14 -4.97 -4.92 12.63
N SER A 15 -5.09 -3.63 12.99
CA SER A 15 -5.91 -2.65 12.26
C SER A 15 -5.49 -2.43 10.80
N TYR A 16 -4.30 -2.91 10.43
CA TYR A 16 -3.70 -2.79 9.10
C TYR A 16 -3.44 -4.13 8.42
N GLY A 17 -3.96 -5.23 8.97
CA GLY A 17 -3.81 -6.56 8.39
C GLY A 17 -4.22 -6.58 6.92
N THR A 18 -3.35 -7.11 6.07
CA THR A 18 -3.58 -7.25 4.62
C THR A 18 -4.06 -8.65 4.24
N SER A 19 -4.09 -9.57 5.21
CA SER A 19 -4.56 -10.95 5.07
C SER A 19 -5.80 -11.16 5.94
N VAL A 20 -6.59 -12.19 5.62
CA VAL A 20 -7.87 -12.48 6.28
C VAL A 20 -8.00 -13.97 6.57
N SER A 21 -8.62 -14.31 7.70
CA SER A 21 -8.85 -15.69 8.10
C SER A 21 -10.03 -16.31 7.33
N LEU A 22 -9.75 -17.41 6.65
CA LEU A 22 -10.73 -18.31 6.02
C LEU A 22 -10.45 -19.73 6.55
N PRO A 23 -10.89 -20.05 7.78
CA PRO A 23 -10.38 -21.19 8.53
C PRO A 23 -10.77 -22.55 7.94
N LYS A 24 -11.87 -22.64 7.17
CA LYS A 24 -12.31 -23.88 6.54
C LYS A 24 -12.11 -23.83 5.03
N TRP A 25 -11.92 -24.99 4.40
CA TRP A 25 -11.89 -25.08 2.93
C TRP A 25 -13.19 -24.57 2.29
N GLN A 26 -14.34 -24.88 2.91
CA GLN A 26 -15.63 -24.37 2.47
C GLN A 26 -15.72 -22.84 2.53
N ASP A 27 -15.05 -22.20 3.49
CA ASP A 27 -14.99 -20.74 3.57
C ASP A 27 -14.25 -20.14 2.37
N ASN A 28 -13.20 -20.82 1.90
CA ASN A 28 -12.47 -20.42 0.69
C ASN A 28 -13.34 -20.59 -0.56
N ILE A 29 -14.01 -21.74 -0.71
CA ILE A 29 -14.95 -21.96 -1.82
C ILE A 29 -16.04 -20.88 -1.83
N ASN A 30 -16.73 -20.68 -0.70
CA ASN A 30 -17.84 -19.74 -0.62
C ASN A 30 -17.39 -18.28 -0.84
N TYR A 31 -16.16 -17.94 -0.44
CA TYR A 31 -15.58 -16.62 -0.68
C TYR A 31 -15.31 -16.42 -2.19
N GLU A 32 -14.68 -17.39 -2.85
CA GLU A 32 -14.40 -17.34 -4.30
C GLU A 32 -15.68 -17.35 -5.15
N GLU A 33 -16.72 -18.08 -4.72
CA GLU A 33 -18.04 -18.09 -5.36
C GLU A 33 -18.88 -16.83 -5.05
N GLY A 34 -18.41 -15.96 -4.14
CA GLY A 34 -19.07 -14.70 -3.81
C GLY A 34 -20.39 -14.87 -3.05
N VAL A 35 -20.53 -15.91 -2.23
CA VAL A 35 -21.74 -16.18 -1.44
C VAL A 35 -22.09 -14.94 -0.58
N PRO A 36 -23.29 -14.35 -0.72
CA PRO A 36 -23.61 -13.06 -0.10
C PRO A 36 -23.43 -13.01 1.42
N SER A 37 -23.79 -14.08 2.14
CA SER A 37 -23.63 -14.17 3.59
C SER A 37 -22.16 -14.19 4.02
N VAL A 38 -21.30 -14.82 3.23
CA VAL A 38 -19.85 -14.91 3.45
C VAL A 38 -19.20 -13.56 3.20
N ILE A 39 -19.51 -12.90 2.07
CA ILE A 39 -19.00 -11.56 1.77
C ILE A 39 -19.47 -10.53 2.82
N ALA A 40 -20.72 -10.63 3.30
CA ALA A 40 -21.25 -9.76 4.35
C ALA A 40 -20.57 -9.98 5.71
N ALA A 41 -20.10 -11.19 6.00
CA ALA A 41 -19.41 -11.53 7.24
C ALA A 41 -17.92 -11.10 7.27
N MET A 42 -17.34 -10.74 6.12
CA MET A 42 -15.95 -10.28 6.02
C MET A 42 -15.74 -8.97 6.79
N LYS A 43 -14.83 -8.97 7.77
CA LYS A 43 -14.44 -7.77 8.53
C LYS A 43 -13.22 -7.08 7.95
N SER A 44 -12.37 -7.85 7.29
CA SER A 44 -11.12 -7.43 6.68
C SER A 44 -10.90 -8.18 5.37
N GLY A 45 -9.87 -7.80 4.64
CA GLY A 45 -9.51 -8.46 3.39
C GLY A 45 -8.32 -7.74 2.76
N TYR A 46 -7.82 -8.28 1.66
CA TYR A 46 -6.71 -7.65 0.97
C TYR A 46 -7.14 -6.27 0.41
N PRO A 47 -6.45 -5.15 0.74
CA PRO A 47 -7.01 -3.81 0.56
C PRO A 47 -7.37 -3.38 -0.88
N ARG A 48 -6.83 -4.05 -1.91
CA ARG A 48 -7.23 -3.84 -3.32
C ARG A 48 -8.60 -4.46 -3.64
N PHE A 49 -8.98 -5.54 -2.97
CA PHE A 49 -10.26 -6.24 -3.17
C PHE A 49 -11.29 -5.84 -2.10
N PHE A 50 -10.82 -5.46 -0.91
CA PHE A 50 -11.65 -5.05 0.21
C PHE A 50 -11.27 -3.65 0.67
N ILE A 51 -12.12 -2.65 0.39
CA ILE A 51 -11.89 -1.30 0.92
C ILE A 51 -11.94 -1.34 2.44
N ALA A 52 -10.86 -0.95 3.10
CA ALA A 52 -10.71 -1.02 4.56
C ALA A 52 -11.80 -0.24 5.30
N LEU A 53 -12.16 -0.71 6.49
CA LEU A 53 -13.24 -0.11 7.29
C LEU A 53 -13.02 1.36 7.61
N ASN A 54 -11.78 1.78 7.90
CA ASN A 54 -11.46 3.18 8.16
C ASN A 54 -11.71 4.06 6.92
N ILE A 55 -11.43 3.54 5.72
CA ILE A 55 -11.74 4.25 4.47
C ILE A 55 -13.26 4.35 4.30
N ARG A 56 -14.02 3.29 4.56
CA ARG A 56 -15.50 3.32 4.49
C ARG A 56 -16.10 4.31 5.49
N LYS A 57 -15.61 4.31 6.74
CA LYS A 57 -16.03 5.28 7.78
C LYS A 57 -15.77 6.72 7.33
N LEU A 58 -14.57 6.98 6.79
CA LEU A 58 -14.22 8.29 6.26
C LEU A 58 -15.14 8.67 5.08
N THR A 59 -15.40 7.74 4.17
CA THR A 59 -16.35 7.94 3.05
C THR A 59 -17.74 8.35 3.54
N GLU A 60 -18.29 7.67 4.55
CA GLU A 60 -19.63 8.00 5.07
C GLU A 60 -19.68 9.37 5.77
N ILE A 61 -18.61 9.74 6.50
CA ILE A 61 -18.50 11.10 7.07
C ILE A 61 -18.48 12.16 5.96
N ILE A 62 -17.70 11.92 4.89
CA ILE A 62 -17.63 12.83 3.73
C ILE A 62 -18.98 12.90 3.02
N LYS A 63 -19.68 11.78 2.81
CA LYS A 63 -21.03 11.78 2.21
C LYS A 63 -22.01 12.61 3.02
N ALA A 64 -21.99 12.48 4.35
CA ALA A 64 -22.82 13.25 5.26
C ALA A 64 -22.52 14.75 5.18
N ASP A 65 -21.23 15.13 5.18
CA ASP A 65 -20.80 16.53 5.03
C ASP A 65 -21.24 17.13 3.68
N LEU A 66 -21.08 16.35 2.60
CA LEU A 66 -21.47 16.75 1.25
C LEU A 66 -22.97 16.62 0.96
N LYS A 67 -23.76 16.07 1.89
CA LYS A 67 -25.20 15.79 1.75
C LYS A 67 -25.52 15.06 0.43
N THR A 68 -24.73 14.05 0.10
CA THR A 68 -24.86 13.29 -1.16
C THR A 68 -25.14 11.81 -0.91
N ASN A 69 -25.95 11.23 -1.79
CA ASN A 69 -26.19 9.79 -1.85
C ASN A 69 -25.31 9.10 -2.92
N SER A 70 -24.48 9.85 -3.64
CA SER A 70 -23.55 9.32 -4.63
C SER A 70 -22.48 8.42 -4.00
N GLN A 71 -21.94 7.49 -4.78
CA GLN A 71 -20.76 6.73 -4.37
C GLN A 71 -19.50 7.59 -4.44
N ILE A 72 -18.53 7.29 -3.57
CA ILE A 72 -17.28 8.05 -3.45
C ILE A 72 -16.10 7.09 -3.32
N LEU A 73 -15.11 7.25 -4.21
CA LEU A 73 -13.75 6.74 -4.00
C LEU A 73 -12.82 7.90 -3.66
N ILE A 74 -11.90 7.65 -2.72
CA ILE A 74 -11.00 8.67 -2.16
C ILE A 74 -9.57 8.42 -2.65
N PHE A 75 -8.93 9.45 -3.18
CA PHE A 75 -7.59 9.39 -3.74
C PHE A 75 -6.63 10.38 -3.05
N PRO A 76 -5.33 10.06 -2.98
CA PRO A 76 -4.31 10.91 -2.35
C PRO A 76 -3.86 12.07 -3.25
N SER A 77 -4.16 12.04 -4.56
CA SER A 77 -3.81 13.11 -5.50
C SER A 77 -4.87 13.34 -6.56
N LEU A 78 -4.92 14.58 -7.07
CA LEU A 78 -5.81 14.98 -8.16
C LEU A 78 -5.62 14.10 -9.40
N LYS A 79 -4.36 13.77 -9.73
CA LYS A 79 -4.01 12.94 -10.89
C LYS A 79 -4.64 11.54 -10.80
N CYS A 80 -4.64 10.92 -9.62
CA CYS A 80 -5.28 9.63 -9.40
C CYS A 80 -6.80 9.71 -9.60
N ALA A 81 -7.45 10.73 -9.05
CA ALA A 81 -8.90 10.91 -9.18
C ALA A 81 -9.32 11.19 -10.65
N ILE A 82 -8.56 12.03 -11.37
CA ILE A 82 -8.81 12.30 -12.79
C ILE A 82 -8.62 11.05 -13.64
N ARG A 83 -7.59 10.23 -13.37
CA ARG A 83 -7.39 8.96 -14.07
C ARG A 83 -8.53 7.97 -13.81
N CYS A 84 -9.01 7.89 -12.57
CA CYS A 84 -10.20 7.10 -12.24
C CYS A 84 -11.41 7.56 -13.06
N LYS A 85 -11.69 8.86 -13.07
CA LYS A 85 -12.76 9.45 -13.88
C LYS A 85 -12.61 9.08 -15.36
N LYS A 86 -11.43 9.29 -15.94
CA LYS A 86 -11.15 8.95 -17.33
C LYS A 86 -11.40 7.46 -17.62
N PHE A 87 -10.87 6.57 -16.79
CA PHE A 87 -11.06 5.13 -16.95
C PHE A 87 -12.54 4.73 -16.89
N VAL A 88 -13.31 5.29 -15.95
CA VAL A 88 -14.75 5.00 -15.85
C VAL A 88 -15.49 5.47 -17.10
N LEU A 89 -15.18 6.68 -17.60
CA LEU A 89 -15.77 7.21 -18.83
C LEU A 89 -15.41 6.36 -20.07
N ASP A 90 -14.16 5.90 -20.17
CA ASP A 90 -13.70 5.06 -21.28
C ASP A 90 -14.35 3.65 -21.27
N GLN A 91 -14.89 3.21 -20.13
CA GLN A 91 -15.52 1.89 -19.95
C GLN A 91 -17.07 1.93 -20.00
N CYS A 92 -17.69 3.10 -20.02
CA CYS A 92 -19.14 3.26 -19.89
C CYS A 92 -19.73 4.07 -21.07
N THR A 93 -21.05 3.98 -21.26
CA THR A 93 -21.76 4.74 -22.30
C THR A 93 -21.77 6.25 -21.99
N LYS A 94 -22.18 7.07 -22.97
CA LYS A 94 -22.15 8.55 -22.94
C LYS A 94 -22.88 9.22 -21.76
N ASP A 95 -23.61 8.47 -20.91
CA ASP A 95 -24.41 8.97 -19.77
C ASP A 95 -23.79 8.65 -18.39
N ALA A 96 -22.46 8.56 -18.32
CA ALA A 96 -21.73 8.32 -17.08
C ALA A 96 -21.55 9.63 -16.29
N ASP A 97 -22.32 9.79 -15.19
CA ASP A 97 -22.15 10.89 -14.25
C ASP A 97 -21.04 10.58 -13.23
N ILE A 98 -19.86 11.16 -13.47
CA ILE A 98 -18.71 11.10 -12.58
C ILE A 98 -17.96 12.44 -12.58
N HIS A 99 -17.67 12.96 -11.38
CA HIS A 99 -16.91 14.19 -11.20
C HIS A 99 -15.84 14.06 -10.12
N VAL A 100 -14.82 14.90 -10.23
CA VAL A 100 -13.72 14.96 -9.25
C VAL A 100 -13.92 16.18 -8.38
N ARG A 101 -13.81 16.00 -7.07
CA ARG A 101 -13.97 17.07 -6.08
C ARG A 101 -12.80 17.09 -5.11
N GLU A 102 -12.27 18.27 -4.83
CA GLU A 102 -11.29 18.48 -3.77
C GLU A 102 -12.00 18.54 -2.41
N TYR A 103 -11.40 17.91 -1.39
CA TYR A 103 -11.96 17.86 -0.05
C TYR A 103 -10.86 18.10 0.98
N LEU A 104 -10.89 19.28 1.61
CA LEU A 104 -9.91 19.69 2.60
C LEU A 104 -10.37 19.32 4.00
N ILE A 105 -9.63 18.43 4.65
CA ILE A 105 -9.74 18.20 6.10
C ILE A 105 -8.86 19.23 6.79
N LYS A 106 -9.47 20.16 7.51
CA LYS A 106 -8.77 21.19 8.27
C LYS A 106 -8.05 20.56 9.47
N ALA A 107 -6.92 21.15 9.84
CA ALA A 107 -6.30 20.85 11.13
C ALA A 107 -6.82 21.83 12.20
N PRO A 108 -6.86 21.43 13.48
CA PRO A 108 -7.16 22.31 14.59
C PRO A 108 -6.19 23.51 14.61
N LYS A 109 -6.69 24.71 14.94
CA LYS A 109 -5.82 25.88 15.16
C LYS A 109 -5.02 25.66 16.45
N ASN A 110 -3.70 25.78 16.36
CA ASN A 110 -2.78 25.58 17.47
C ASN A 110 -2.70 26.87 18.32
N ASP A 111 -3.81 27.24 18.96
CA ASP A 111 -3.93 28.48 19.73
C ASP A 111 -3.41 28.27 21.17
N GLY A 112 -2.16 27.84 21.33
CA GLY A 112 -1.34 27.94 22.56
C GLY A 112 -1.87 27.34 23.89
N ALA A 113 -3.10 26.84 23.95
CA ALA A 113 -3.76 26.41 25.18
C ALA A 113 -4.04 24.91 25.15
N ALA A 114 -3.37 24.21 26.08
CA ALA A 114 -3.69 22.90 26.65
C ALA A 114 -4.61 21.99 25.82
N VAL A 115 -4.08 21.37 24.76
CA VAL A 115 -4.62 20.08 24.29
C VAL A 115 -3.84 18.99 25.01
N GLY A 116 -4.43 18.49 26.09
CA GLY A 116 -3.95 17.31 26.79
C GLY A 116 -4.19 16.05 25.98
N ALA A 117 -3.15 15.21 25.91
CA ALA A 117 -3.11 13.79 25.53
C ALA A 117 -3.37 13.35 24.06
N ALA A 118 -2.62 12.29 23.69
CA ALA A 118 -2.73 11.35 22.56
C ALA A 118 -2.44 11.78 21.11
N PHE A 119 -2.80 12.98 20.66
CA PHE A 119 -2.52 13.42 19.28
C PHE A 119 -1.52 14.56 19.32
N GLU A 120 -0.26 14.32 18.94
CA GLU A 120 0.75 15.39 18.94
C GLU A 120 0.17 16.59 18.15
N SER A 121 -0.12 17.69 18.84
CA SER A 121 -0.58 18.94 18.23
C SER A 121 0.40 19.47 17.17
N LYS A 122 1.62 18.91 17.15
CA LYS A 122 2.70 19.14 16.20
C LYS A 122 2.63 18.30 14.91
N LEU A 123 1.72 17.32 14.82
CA LEU A 123 1.51 16.42 13.67
C LEU A 123 0.25 16.72 12.87
N ALA A 124 -0.70 17.47 13.43
CA ALA A 124 -1.96 17.81 12.77
C ALA A 124 -1.73 18.81 11.63
N CYS A 125 -1.55 18.31 10.41
CA CYS A 125 -1.53 19.14 9.19
C CYS A 125 -2.84 18.98 8.41
N PRO A 126 -3.38 20.07 7.84
CA PRO A 126 -4.51 19.97 6.93
C PRO A 126 -4.20 19.00 5.79
N THR A 127 -5.19 18.21 5.39
CA THR A 127 -5.01 17.17 4.39
C THR A 127 -6.02 17.35 3.27
N MET A 128 -5.49 17.50 2.06
CA MET A 128 -6.30 17.52 0.86
C MET A 128 -6.54 16.09 0.37
N LEU A 129 -7.80 15.75 0.16
CA LEU A 129 -8.25 14.51 -0.46
C LEU A 129 -8.93 14.84 -1.79
N TYR A 130 -8.90 13.88 -2.71
CA TYR A 130 -9.52 14.02 -4.02
C TYR A 130 -10.56 12.92 -4.20
N LEU A 131 -11.80 13.32 -4.39
CA LEU A 131 -12.95 12.44 -4.41
C LEU A 131 -13.37 12.18 -5.86
N ALA A 132 -13.48 10.93 -6.28
CA ALA A 132 -14.28 10.59 -7.44
C ALA A 132 -15.71 10.31 -6.96
N VAL A 133 -16.64 11.19 -7.31
CA VAL A 133 -18.05 11.12 -6.92
C VAL A 133 -18.84 10.67 -8.14
N TYR A 134 -19.62 9.60 -8.00
CA TYR A 134 -20.27 8.93 -9.14
C TYR A 134 -21.58 8.21 -8.75
N ASP A 135 -22.43 7.94 -9.74
CA ASP A 135 -23.66 7.13 -9.59
C ASP A 135 -23.32 5.66 -9.29
N ALA A 136 -24.10 5.01 -8.41
CA ALA A 136 -23.96 3.59 -8.07
C ALA A 136 -23.86 2.64 -9.28
N LYS A 137 -24.48 2.98 -10.42
CA LYS A 137 -24.35 2.18 -11.67
C LYS A 137 -22.91 2.07 -12.20
N LEU A 138 -22.04 3.03 -11.85
CA LEU A 138 -20.63 3.08 -12.26
C LEU A 138 -19.68 2.38 -11.27
N ASP A 139 -20.19 1.88 -10.15
CA ASP A 139 -19.37 1.36 -9.05
C ASP A 139 -18.49 0.18 -9.46
N LYS A 140 -18.98 -0.69 -10.36
CA LYS A 140 -18.18 -1.80 -10.89
C LYS A 140 -16.93 -1.31 -11.64
N ALA A 141 -17.07 -0.29 -12.48
CA ALA A 141 -15.95 0.28 -13.24
C ALA A 141 -14.99 1.03 -12.31
N ALA A 142 -15.52 1.84 -11.39
CA ALA A 142 -14.73 2.61 -10.43
C ALA A 142 -13.92 1.69 -9.49
N ARG A 143 -14.54 0.62 -8.96
CA ARG A 143 -13.85 -0.38 -8.14
C ARG A 143 -12.80 -1.16 -8.92
N ARG A 144 -13.02 -1.42 -10.20
CA ARG A 144 -12.01 -2.04 -11.07
C ARG A 144 -10.77 -1.16 -11.20
N TYR A 145 -10.94 0.15 -11.34
CA TYR A 145 -9.83 1.10 -11.30
C TYR A 145 -9.08 1.03 -9.97
N TRP A 146 -9.80 1.09 -8.84
CA TRP A 146 -9.22 0.96 -7.50
C TRP A 146 -8.39 -0.31 -7.35
N GLN A 147 -8.98 -1.45 -7.71
CA GLN A 147 -8.37 -2.76 -7.58
C GLN A 147 -7.09 -2.86 -8.42
N HIS A 148 -7.14 -2.50 -9.70
CA HIS A 148 -6.00 -2.74 -10.60
C HIS A 148 -4.87 -1.73 -10.43
N THR A 149 -5.18 -0.46 -10.17
CA THR A 149 -4.15 0.59 -10.05
C THR A 149 -3.53 0.68 -8.66
N GLY A 150 -4.29 0.34 -7.61
CA GLY A 150 -3.89 0.56 -6.23
C GLY A 150 -3.66 2.05 -5.88
N ASP A 151 -4.22 2.98 -6.66
CA ASP A 151 -4.02 4.43 -6.52
C ASP A 151 -4.83 5.07 -5.36
N GLY A 152 -5.70 4.31 -4.71
CA GLY A 152 -6.55 4.77 -3.61
C GLY A 152 -5.77 5.18 -2.35
N ILE A 153 -6.44 5.90 -1.44
CA ILE A 153 -5.84 6.20 -0.13
C ILE A 153 -5.59 4.92 0.69
N SER A 154 -4.58 4.94 1.55
CA SER A 154 -4.30 3.83 2.47
C SER A 154 -5.20 3.85 3.70
N SER A 155 -5.32 2.70 4.39
CA SER A 155 -6.02 2.61 5.69
C SER A 155 -5.42 3.54 6.75
N ARG A 156 -4.09 3.70 6.76
CA ARG A 156 -3.37 4.63 7.65
C ARG A 156 -3.66 6.10 7.33
N GLN A 157 -3.72 6.45 6.03
CA GLN A 157 -4.11 7.81 5.63
C GLN A 157 -5.56 8.11 6.04
N ALA A 158 -6.47 7.13 5.89
CA ALA A 158 -7.85 7.28 6.33
C ALA A 158 -7.96 7.46 7.85
N GLU A 159 -7.21 6.69 8.63
CA GLU A 159 -7.17 6.82 10.09
C GLU A 159 -6.66 8.19 10.53
N TYR A 160 -5.56 8.67 9.94
CA TYR A 160 -5.06 10.01 10.20
C TYR A 160 -6.11 11.09 9.89
N CYS A 161 -6.85 10.94 8.79
CA CYS A 161 -7.95 11.84 8.44
C CYS A 161 -9.11 11.78 9.47
N LEU A 162 -9.47 10.60 9.95
CA LEU A 162 -10.50 10.43 10.98
C LEU A 162 -10.10 11.10 12.30
N GLN A 163 -8.84 10.92 12.72
CA GLN A 163 -8.29 11.55 13.93
C GLN A 163 -8.31 13.07 13.81
N LEU A 164 -7.92 13.64 12.67
CA LEU A 164 -8.02 15.09 12.43
C LEU A 164 -9.45 15.62 12.58
N ILE A 165 -10.43 14.89 12.05
CA ILE A 165 -11.85 15.27 12.13
C ILE A 165 -12.32 15.23 13.59
N GLU A 166 -11.95 14.19 14.34
CA GLU A 166 -12.32 14.03 15.75
C GLU A 166 -11.75 15.17 16.61
N VAL A 167 -10.46 15.46 16.49
CA VAL A 167 -9.82 16.55 17.24
C VAL A 167 -10.41 17.91 16.87
N SER A 168 -10.74 18.13 15.59
CA SER A 168 -11.38 19.38 15.15
C SER A 168 -12.76 19.57 15.79
N LYS A 169 -13.57 18.50 15.85
CA LYS A 169 -14.88 18.53 16.54
C LYS A 169 -14.75 18.80 18.04
N GLN A 170 -13.76 18.18 18.70
CA GLN A 170 -13.49 18.42 20.12
C GLN A 170 -13.11 19.89 20.37
N ALA A 171 -12.23 20.46 19.54
CA ALA A 171 -11.83 21.87 19.64
C ALA A 171 -13.01 22.84 19.43
N GLU A 172 -13.94 22.53 18.53
CA GLU A 172 -15.16 23.32 18.31
C GLU A 172 -16.12 23.24 19.52
N SER A 173 -16.32 22.03 20.07
CA SER A 173 -17.19 21.83 21.24
C SER A 173 -16.64 22.46 22.53
N GLY A 174 -15.32 22.46 22.71
CA GLY A 174 -14.65 23.12 23.85
C GLY A 174 -14.72 24.65 23.78
N ARG A 175 -14.79 25.23 22.58
CA ARG A 175 -14.99 26.68 22.39
C ARG A 175 -16.42 27.12 22.72
N SER A 176 -17.44 26.33 22.31
CA SER A 176 -18.83 26.63 22.66
C SER A 176 -19.13 26.54 24.16
N GLY A 177 -18.34 25.77 24.92
CA GLY A 177 -18.44 25.72 26.39
C GLY A 177 -17.77 26.90 27.12
N ALA A 178 -16.79 27.55 26.50
CA ALA A 178 -16.05 28.65 27.11
C ALA A 178 -16.74 30.02 26.95
N GLU A 179 -17.56 30.22 25.92
CA GLU A 179 -18.29 31.48 25.70
C GLU A 179 -19.56 31.61 26.56
N HIS A 180 -20.02 30.54 27.23
CA HIS A 180 -21.22 30.57 28.08
C HIS A 180 -20.96 30.54 29.59
N VAL A 181 -19.70 30.59 30.05
CA VAL A 181 -19.36 30.66 31.49
C VAL A 181 -18.99 32.09 31.87
N ALA A 182 -19.94 33.00 31.69
CA ALA A 182 -20.01 34.24 32.45
C ALA A 182 -21.48 34.55 32.68
N VAL A 183 -21.95 34.22 33.89
CA VAL A 183 -23.16 34.66 34.62
C VAL A 183 -23.90 33.46 35.23
N GLY A 184 -23.93 33.43 36.56
CA GLY A 184 -25.12 33.01 37.31
C GLY A 184 -25.21 31.55 37.76
N SER A 185 -25.14 31.38 39.08
CA SER A 185 -25.42 30.18 39.86
C SER A 185 -26.79 29.51 39.60
N SER A 186 -26.82 28.19 39.87
CA SER A 186 -27.93 27.31 40.28
C SER A 186 -28.89 26.74 39.22
N GLY A 187 -28.96 25.40 39.17
CA GLY A 187 -30.03 24.65 38.48
C GLY A 187 -29.63 23.25 38.04
N VAL A 188 -30.14 22.24 38.74
CA VAL A 188 -30.02 20.80 38.40
C VAL A 188 -30.77 20.49 37.10
N GLY A 189 -30.16 19.71 36.19
CA GLY A 189 -30.84 19.18 35.01
C GLY A 189 -29.97 18.20 34.23
N GLY A 190 -30.23 16.90 34.41
CA GLY A 190 -29.56 15.82 33.69
C GLY A 190 -29.91 15.79 32.20
N GLY A 191 -28.89 15.64 31.36
CA GLY A 191 -29.02 15.42 29.93
C GLY A 191 -27.75 14.74 29.40
N THR A 192 -27.73 13.42 29.41
CA THR A 192 -26.65 12.61 28.82
C THR A 192 -26.63 12.76 27.30
N VAL A 193 -25.65 13.50 26.78
CA VAL A 193 -25.29 13.52 25.36
C VAL A 193 -24.16 12.50 25.15
N SER A 194 -24.43 11.46 24.36
CA SER A 194 -23.49 10.36 24.11
C SER A 194 -22.28 10.81 23.27
N SER A 195 -21.12 10.98 23.92
CA SER A 195 -19.83 11.16 23.24
C SER A 195 -19.40 9.82 22.62
N GLY A 196 -19.56 9.66 21.30
CA GLY A 196 -18.98 8.53 20.58
C GLY A 196 -17.48 8.73 20.43
N SER A 197 -16.67 8.26 21.38
CA SER A 197 -15.22 8.14 21.14
C SER A 197 -14.99 7.15 20.00
N VAL A 198 -13.95 7.37 19.19
CA VAL A 198 -13.50 6.39 18.20
C VAL A 198 -12.97 5.17 18.95
N LYS A 199 -13.87 4.26 19.32
CA LYS A 199 -13.50 2.96 19.86
C LYS A 199 -12.99 2.11 18.70
N THR A 200 -11.74 1.67 18.79
CA THR A 200 -11.24 0.54 18.02
C THR A 200 -12.27 -0.59 18.18
N PRO A 201 -12.85 -1.13 17.09
CA PRO A 201 -13.84 -2.19 17.20
C PRO A 201 -13.36 -3.30 18.13
N SER A 202 -14.22 -3.85 18.99
CA SER A 202 -13.80 -4.74 20.09
C SER A 202 -12.96 -5.93 19.66
N TYR A 203 -13.07 -6.36 18.40
CA TYR A 203 -12.28 -7.44 17.85
C TYR A 203 -10.84 -7.09 17.47
N TYR A 204 -10.49 -5.80 17.38
CA TYR A 204 -9.09 -5.34 17.29
C TYR A 204 -8.47 -5.19 18.69
N LYS A 205 -9.25 -5.35 19.76
CA LYS A 205 -8.76 -5.27 21.14
C LYS A 205 -8.29 -6.65 21.60
N ARG A 206 -7.05 -6.72 22.06
CA ARG A 206 -6.49 -7.93 22.66
C ARG A 206 -7.16 -8.14 24.04
N PRO A 207 -7.61 -9.35 24.41
CA PRO A 207 -8.14 -9.59 25.75
C PRO A 207 -7.06 -9.41 26.82
N ALA A 208 -7.35 -8.63 27.87
CA ALA A 208 -6.43 -8.34 28.99
C ALA A 208 -5.82 -9.60 29.66
N VAL A 209 -6.51 -10.74 29.56
CA VAL A 209 -6.10 -12.02 30.18
C VAL A 209 -4.83 -12.63 29.55
N LEU A 210 -4.46 -12.25 28.32
CA LEU A 210 -3.27 -12.78 27.63
C LEU A 210 -2.01 -11.92 27.81
N ALA A 211 -2.12 -10.72 28.38
CA ALA A 211 -0.97 -9.85 28.65
C ALA A 211 -0.09 -10.34 29.83
N ASN A 212 -0.64 -11.19 30.71
CA ASN A 212 0.00 -11.59 31.97
C ASN A 212 0.71 -12.96 31.95
N ARG A 213 0.97 -13.57 30.78
CA ARG A 213 1.83 -14.77 30.69
C ARG A 213 3.27 -14.42 30.35
N GLY A 214 3.91 -13.69 31.26
CA GLY A 214 5.36 -13.51 31.31
C GLY A 214 5.80 -13.45 32.77
N GLY A 215 6.50 -14.49 33.23
CA GLY A 215 7.14 -14.52 34.55
C GLY A 215 6.33 -15.22 35.65
N ALA A 216 6.65 -16.48 35.91
CA ALA A 216 6.23 -17.16 37.13
C ALA A 216 7.11 -16.70 38.31
N SER A 217 6.51 -16.14 39.37
CA SER A 217 6.94 -16.35 40.77
C SER A 217 5.92 -15.81 41.79
N ALA A 218 5.61 -16.67 42.76
CA ALA A 218 5.10 -16.46 44.13
C ALA A 218 3.69 -15.88 44.41
N GLN A 219 2.98 -16.59 45.29
CA GLN A 219 1.64 -16.36 45.86
C GLN A 219 1.60 -15.20 46.88
N ALA A 220 0.47 -14.48 46.96
CA ALA A 220 -0.33 -14.31 48.20
C ALA A 220 -1.66 -13.56 47.96
N GLY A 221 -2.77 -14.23 48.34
CA GLY A 221 -4.05 -13.76 48.90
C GLY A 221 -4.74 -12.43 48.50
N GLY A 222 -6.02 -12.54 48.09
CA GLY A 222 -7.05 -11.51 48.34
C GLY A 222 -8.02 -11.25 47.19
N LEU A 223 -9.31 -11.54 47.39
CA LEU A 223 -10.46 -10.98 46.65
C LEU A 223 -11.38 -10.28 47.68
N PRO A 224 -12.36 -9.44 47.28
CA PRO A 224 -12.43 -8.54 46.13
C PRO A 224 -12.92 -7.12 46.52
N ALA A 225 -12.76 -6.11 45.65
CA ALA A 225 -13.61 -4.92 45.70
C ALA A 225 -13.75 -4.26 44.32
N SER A 226 -14.97 -3.79 44.08
CA SER A 226 -15.59 -3.35 42.84
C SER A 226 -15.14 -1.98 42.32
N SER A 227 -15.50 -1.76 41.04
CA SER A 227 -15.78 -0.47 40.37
C SER A 227 -14.62 0.50 40.14
N ALA A 228 -14.09 0.54 38.91
CA ALA A 228 -13.42 1.72 38.36
C ALA A 228 -13.43 1.75 36.81
N SER A 229 -14.01 2.83 36.27
CA SER A 229 -13.71 3.54 35.01
C SER A 229 -13.01 2.80 33.85
N ALA A 230 -13.80 2.20 32.95
CA ALA A 230 -13.34 1.59 31.69
C ALA A 230 -12.99 2.60 30.56
N THR A 231 -12.54 3.81 30.89
CA THR A 231 -12.23 4.87 29.90
C THR A 231 -10.78 5.37 29.95
N GLY A 232 -10.08 5.18 31.07
CA GLY A 232 -8.64 5.51 31.19
C GLY A 232 -7.73 4.43 30.62
N ASP A 233 -7.98 3.16 30.99
CA ASP A 233 -7.13 2.02 30.61
C ASP A 233 -7.01 1.78 29.09
N GLU A 234 -8.07 2.05 28.31
CA GLU A 234 -8.05 1.81 26.86
C GLU A 234 -7.15 2.80 26.10
N LEU A 235 -7.06 4.04 26.58
CA LEU A 235 -6.19 5.07 26.02
C LEU A 235 -4.73 4.77 26.39
N GLU A 236 -4.47 4.37 27.64
CA GLU A 236 -3.14 4.00 28.11
C GLU A 236 -2.58 2.75 27.41
N GLU A 237 -3.40 1.73 27.14
CA GLU A 237 -2.97 0.54 26.37
C GLU A 237 -2.65 0.89 24.91
N THR A 238 -3.45 1.74 24.26
CA THR A 238 -3.24 2.16 22.87
C THR A 238 -1.98 3.03 22.75
N GLU A 239 -1.76 3.94 23.70
CA GLU A 239 -0.53 4.74 23.78
C GLU A 239 0.70 3.86 24.08
N SER A 240 0.56 2.85 24.93
CA SER A 240 1.63 1.88 25.23
C SER A 240 2.02 1.03 24.02
N LEU A 241 1.04 0.54 23.26
CA LEU A 241 1.29 -0.20 22.02
C LEU A 241 1.94 0.67 20.96
N ARG A 242 1.47 1.91 20.80
CA ARG A 242 2.06 2.88 19.87
C ARG A 242 3.49 3.23 20.27
N PHE A 243 3.76 3.44 21.55
CA PHE A 243 5.09 3.70 22.08
C PHE A 243 6.04 2.52 21.84
N ILE A 244 5.56 1.29 22.01
CA ILE A 244 6.30 0.07 21.67
C ILE A 244 6.61 0.04 20.16
N GLU A 245 5.61 0.25 19.30
CA GLU A 245 5.81 0.26 17.85
C GLU A 245 6.79 1.36 17.38
N GLU A 246 6.70 2.56 17.96
CA GLU A 246 7.61 3.68 17.68
C GLU A 246 9.04 3.38 18.15
N ARG A 247 9.20 2.80 19.36
CA ARG A 247 10.50 2.44 19.93
C ARG A 247 11.21 1.33 19.14
N TYR A 248 10.46 0.39 18.57
CA TYR A 248 11.00 -0.67 17.70
C TYR A 248 11.08 -0.26 16.22
N GLY A 249 10.77 0.99 15.87
CA GLY A 249 10.82 1.49 14.49
C GLY A 249 9.78 0.85 13.55
N ARG A 250 8.73 0.25 14.11
CA ARG A 250 7.60 -0.33 13.37
C ARG A 250 6.58 0.73 12.97
N ASN A 251 6.53 1.84 13.71
CA ASN A 251 5.68 2.99 13.42
C ASN A 251 6.52 4.26 13.61
N LEU A 252 7.20 4.74 12.57
CA LEU A 252 8.04 5.94 12.64
C LEU A 252 7.22 7.22 12.49
N ASN A 253 7.59 8.30 13.20
CA ASN A 253 6.93 9.60 13.04
C ASN A 253 6.91 10.01 11.55
N SER A 254 5.76 10.49 11.05
CA SER A 254 5.59 10.89 9.64
C SER A 254 6.60 11.94 9.14
N ARG A 255 7.25 12.69 10.04
CA ARG A 255 8.36 13.60 9.73
C ARG A 255 9.59 12.86 9.17
N LEU A 256 9.78 11.61 9.55
CA LEU A 256 10.86 10.75 9.09
C LEU A 256 10.51 10.03 7.79
N ALA A 257 9.34 10.28 7.18
CA ALA A 257 8.88 9.54 6.01
C ALA A 257 9.85 9.67 4.81
N GLU A 258 10.36 10.87 4.54
CA GLU A 258 11.30 11.09 3.41
C GLU A 258 12.67 10.44 3.67
N GLU A 259 13.17 10.52 4.90
CA GLU A 259 14.41 9.84 5.31
C GLU A 259 14.25 8.32 5.25
N SER A 260 13.12 7.80 5.74
CA SER A 260 12.80 6.36 5.71
C SER A 260 12.71 5.83 4.29
N LYS A 261 12.06 6.57 3.38
CA LYS A 261 12.03 6.24 1.95
C LYS A 261 13.44 6.23 1.38
N LEU A 262 14.27 7.22 1.70
CA LEU A 262 15.65 7.29 1.22
C LEU A 262 16.47 6.08 1.67
N ILE A 263 16.41 5.72 2.96
CA ILE A 263 17.08 4.52 3.50
C ILE A 263 16.58 3.27 2.79
N LEU A 264 15.26 3.11 2.62
CA LEU A 264 14.69 1.97 1.92
C LEU A 264 15.19 1.86 0.48
N LYS A 265 15.26 2.99 -0.25
CA LYS A 265 15.79 3.01 -1.61
C LYS A 265 17.26 2.61 -1.63
N LYS A 266 18.07 3.08 -0.68
CA LYS A 266 19.48 2.69 -0.54
C LYS A 266 19.64 1.19 -0.26
N ARG A 267 18.82 0.62 0.62
CA ARG A 267 18.74 -0.83 0.91
C ARG A 267 18.28 -1.67 -0.28
N ILE A 268 17.53 -1.09 -1.20
CA ILE A 268 17.09 -1.77 -2.42
C ILE A 268 18.17 -1.68 -3.51
N SER A 269 18.87 -0.54 -3.62
CA SER A 269 19.93 -0.34 -4.61
C SER A 269 21.25 -1.03 -4.24
N GLY A 270 21.53 -1.23 -2.95
CA GLY A 270 22.71 -1.96 -2.44
C GLY A 270 22.33 -3.03 -1.43
N ILE A 271 23.18 -4.05 -1.23
CA ILE A 271 22.98 -5.09 -0.22
C ILE A 271 23.59 -4.60 1.10
N ILE A 272 22.83 -4.61 2.20
CA ILE A 272 23.38 -4.33 3.53
C ILE A 272 24.29 -5.50 3.92
N VAL A 273 25.52 -5.21 4.35
CA VAL A 273 26.32 -6.20 5.08
C VAL A 273 26.24 -5.86 6.57
N GLU A 274 25.64 -6.77 7.35
CA GLU A 274 25.84 -6.75 8.80
C GLU A 274 27.33 -6.96 9.06
N SER A 275 28.02 -5.90 9.51
CA SER A 275 29.40 -6.02 9.96
C SER A 275 29.42 -7.00 11.13
N GLY A 276 30.11 -8.12 10.96
CA GLY A 276 30.28 -9.13 11.99
C GLY A 276 30.78 -8.52 13.30
N SER A 277 30.28 -9.07 14.39
CA SER A 277 30.70 -8.80 15.77
C SER A 277 32.20 -8.55 15.89
N ASP A 278 32.60 -7.37 16.35
CA ASP A 278 33.69 -7.24 17.33
C ASP A 278 33.70 -5.87 18.00
N ASN A 279 33.54 -5.94 19.33
CA ASN A 279 33.95 -5.03 20.39
C ASN A 279 33.34 -3.61 20.54
N ALA A 280 32.93 -3.40 21.79
CA ALA A 280 32.43 -2.17 22.36
C ALA A 280 33.43 -1.01 22.25
N SER A 281 33.01 0.10 21.63
CA SER A 281 33.11 1.47 22.13
C SER A 281 32.91 2.47 20.99
N GLY A 282 32.13 3.52 21.25
CA GLY A 282 32.04 4.69 20.37
C GLY A 282 30.99 4.60 19.27
N ARG A 283 30.06 5.56 19.27
CA ARG A 283 29.02 5.75 18.27
C ARG A 283 29.64 6.14 16.92
N ASP A 284 29.86 5.19 16.03
CA ASP A 284 29.86 5.44 14.59
C ASP A 284 29.53 4.14 13.81
N GLN A 285 28.24 3.78 13.76
CA GLN A 285 27.77 2.66 12.93
C GLN A 285 27.43 3.19 11.54
N THR A 286 28.44 3.33 10.69
CA THR A 286 28.17 3.56 9.26
C THR A 286 27.73 2.22 8.65
N GLU A 287 26.43 2.03 8.40
CA GLU A 287 25.91 0.87 7.67
C GLU A 287 26.65 0.78 6.32
N GLN A 288 27.46 -0.27 6.12
CA GLN A 288 28.18 -0.49 4.86
C GLN A 288 27.27 -1.22 3.86
N TYR A 289 27.07 -0.60 2.70
CA TYR A 289 26.27 -1.15 1.60
C TYR A 289 27.21 -1.70 0.52
N VAL A 290 27.05 -2.98 0.15
CA VAL A 290 27.78 -3.61 -0.95
C VAL A 290 27.00 -3.44 -2.25
N SER A 291 27.71 -3.05 -3.31
CA SER A 291 27.16 -2.95 -4.67
C SER A 291 26.65 -4.31 -5.15
N ARG A 292 25.47 -4.36 -5.77
CA ARG A 292 24.86 -5.59 -6.32
C ARG A 292 25.60 -6.17 -7.54
N GLY A 293 26.82 -5.71 -7.83
CA GLY A 293 27.54 -6.04 -9.07
C GLY A 293 26.96 -5.38 -10.32
N VAL A 294 25.98 -4.49 -10.15
CA VAL A 294 25.27 -3.77 -11.20
C VAL A 294 25.87 -2.36 -11.31
N LEU A 295 26.47 -2.02 -12.45
CA LEU A 295 27.16 -0.76 -12.67
C LEU A 295 26.22 0.45 -12.55
N ASN A 296 26.58 1.45 -11.75
CA ASN A 296 25.88 2.75 -11.64
C ASN A 296 24.42 2.68 -11.12
N LEU A 297 24.01 1.61 -10.44
CA LEU A 297 22.71 1.56 -9.77
C LEU A 297 22.74 2.44 -8.50
N THR A 298 21.79 3.37 -8.38
CA THR A 298 21.69 4.29 -7.23
C THR A 298 20.29 4.27 -6.63
N GLU A 299 20.11 4.90 -5.47
CA GLU A 299 18.80 5.10 -4.87
C GLU A 299 17.87 5.93 -5.76
N SER A 300 18.39 6.68 -6.73
CA SER A 300 17.61 7.49 -7.67
C SER A 300 16.86 6.64 -8.72
N ASP A 301 17.31 5.40 -8.91
CA ASP A 301 16.76 4.43 -9.87
C ASP A 301 15.64 3.56 -9.27
N VAL A 302 15.47 3.65 -7.94
CA VAL A 302 14.41 2.97 -7.19
C VAL A 302 13.21 3.89 -7.06
N PHE A 303 12.01 3.38 -7.30
CA PHE A 303 10.76 4.11 -7.05
C PHE A 303 9.84 3.26 -6.20
N LEU A 304 9.30 3.88 -5.15
CA LEU A 304 8.38 3.24 -4.23
C LEU A 304 6.94 3.58 -4.64
N THR A 305 6.07 2.57 -4.60
CA THR A 305 4.65 2.67 -4.93
C THR A 305 3.80 2.12 -3.79
N PRO A 306 2.50 2.45 -3.71
CA PRO A 306 1.63 1.97 -2.64
C PRO A 306 1.42 0.45 -2.61
N THR A 307 1.51 -0.24 -3.76
CA THR A 307 1.30 -1.69 -3.88
C THR A 307 2.12 -2.26 -5.05
N GLY A 308 2.38 -3.57 -5.05
CA GLY A 308 3.03 -4.24 -6.19
C GLY A 308 2.28 -4.04 -7.51
N MET A 309 0.94 -4.11 -7.50
CA MET A 309 0.15 -3.83 -8.71
C MET A 309 0.24 -2.37 -9.16
N SER A 310 0.42 -1.43 -8.23
CA SER A 310 0.69 -0.04 -8.56
C SER A 310 2.03 0.10 -9.29
N SER A 311 3.06 -0.66 -8.89
CA SER A 311 4.31 -0.73 -9.66
C SER A 311 4.10 -1.20 -11.10
N ILE A 312 3.33 -2.27 -11.31
CA ILE A 312 3.02 -2.80 -12.64
C ILE A 312 2.23 -1.76 -13.45
N PHE A 313 1.16 -1.21 -12.89
CA PHE A 313 0.32 -0.21 -13.53
C PHE A 313 1.11 1.03 -13.97
N HIS A 314 1.91 1.60 -13.06
CA HIS A 314 2.70 2.79 -13.36
C HIS A 314 3.86 2.51 -14.31
N THR A 315 4.44 1.31 -14.27
CA THR A 315 5.45 0.88 -15.25
C THR A 315 4.83 0.80 -16.63
N HIS A 316 3.71 0.07 -16.78
CA HIS A 316 3.00 -0.06 -18.05
C HIS A 316 2.61 1.30 -18.61
N ARG A 317 1.95 2.14 -17.81
CA ARG A 317 1.55 3.48 -18.23
C ARG A 317 2.75 4.32 -18.66
N THR A 318 3.84 4.30 -17.90
CA THR A 318 5.05 5.07 -18.26
C THR A 318 5.61 4.60 -19.59
N ILE A 319 5.74 3.29 -19.80
CA ILE A 319 6.21 2.74 -21.07
C ILE A 319 5.31 3.20 -22.23
N LEU A 320 3.99 3.11 -22.08
CA LEU A 320 3.05 3.56 -23.11
C LEU A 320 3.13 5.07 -23.39
N ASP A 321 3.31 5.89 -22.35
CA ASP A 321 3.41 7.35 -22.46
C ASP A 321 4.72 7.77 -23.16
N PHE A 322 5.80 6.98 -23.06
CA PHE A 322 7.16 7.38 -23.51
C PHE A 322 7.71 6.65 -24.73
N LEU A 323 7.36 5.38 -24.97
CA LEU A 323 7.89 4.63 -26.10
C LEU A 323 6.99 4.83 -27.32
N LYS A 324 5.89 4.08 -27.38
CA LYS A 324 4.81 4.19 -28.37
C LYS A 324 3.57 3.60 -27.69
N PHE A 325 2.41 4.22 -27.86
CA PHE A 325 1.15 3.79 -27.25
C PHE A 325 0.60 2.51 -27.94
N GLU A 326 1.39 1.46 -27.92
CA GLU A 326 1.22 0.18 -28.63
C GLU A 326 0.93 -0.97 -27.65
N LYS A 327 0.62 -2.16 -28.16
CA LYS A 327 0.25 -3.29 -27.31
C LYS A 327 1.43 -3.80 -26.50
N SER A 328 1.09 -4.33 -25.33
CA SER A 328 2.03 -5.05 -24.47
C SER A 328 1.82 -6.57 -24.57
N ILE A 329 2.81 -7.34 -24.14
CA ILE A 329 2.76 -8.79 -24.06
C ILE A 329 2.75 -9.20 -22.59
N CYS A 330 1.86 -10.12 -22.23
CA CYS A 330 1.88 -10.83 -20.97
C CYS A 330 2.42 -12.24 -21.25
N PHE A 331 3.64 -12.54 -20.80
CA PHE A 331 4.30 -13.82 -21.05
C PHE A 331 4.37 -14.66 -19.77
N GLY A 332 3.99 -15.93 -19.89
CA GLY A 332 3.71 -16.81 -18.77
C GLY A 332 2.40 -16.47 -18.05
N PHE A 333 2.30 -16.97 -16.82
CA PHE A 333 1.15 -16.75 -15.94
C PHE A 333 1.55 -15.85 -14.76
N PRO A 334 1.84 -14.55 -14.99
CA PRO A 334 2.05 -13.63 -13.89
C PRO A 334 0.73 -13.43 -13.12
N TYR A 335 0.80 -12.84 -11.92
CA TYR A 335 -0.39 -12.57 -11.11
C TYR A 335 -1.54 -12.00 -11.95
N THR A 336 -2.74 -12.57 -11.81
CA THR A 336 -3.85 -12.43 -12.77
C THR A 336 -4.28 -10.99 -13.08
N ASP A 337 -4.09 -10.05 -12.13
CA ASP A 337 -4.39 -8.65 -12.38
C ASP A 337 -3.38 -7.95 -13.31
N THR A 338 -2.18 -8.51 -13.52
CA THR A 338 -1.20 -8.01 -14.49
C THR A 338 -1.79 -8.04 -15.90
N LEU A 339 -2.32 -9.18 -16.34
CA LEU A 339 -2.98 -9.30 -17.64
C LEU A 339 -4.13 -8.29 -17.78
N LYS A 340 -4.96 -8.14 -16.73
CA LYS A 340 -6.07 -7.18 -16.74
C LYS A 340 -5.58 -5.73 -16.88
N ILE A 341 -4.47 -5.37 -16.23
CA ILE A 341 -3.86 -4.05 -16.38
C ILE A 341 -3.43 -3.83 -17.82
N LEU A 342 -2.69 -4.77 -18.41
CA LEU A 342 -2.16 -4.65 -19.77
C LEU A 342 -3.29 -4.56 -20.80
N SER A 343 -4.36 -5.35 -20.61
CA SER A 343 -5.51 -5.36 -21.51
C SER A 343 -6.42 -4.14 -21.37
N SER A 344 -6.57 -3.58 -20.15
CA SER A 344 -7.60 -2.54 -19.87
C SER A 344 -7.05 -1.12 -19.83
N PHE A 345 -5.73 -0.93 -19.66
CA PHE A 345 -5.09 0.38 -19.50
C PHE A 345 -4.11 0.67 -20.63
N GLY A 346 -4.59 0.58 -21.88
CA GLY A 346 -3.81 0.75 -23.09
C GLY A 346 -4.55 0.21 -24.32
N PRO A 347 -3.86 0.01 -25.46
CA PRO A 347 -4.44 -0.52 -26.70
C PRO A 347 -4.70 -2.05 -26.68
N GLY A 348 -4.63 -2.68 -25.50
CA GLY A 348 -4.76 -4.12 -25.31
C GLY A 348 -3.42 -4.85 -25.18
N SER A 349 -3.48 -6.18 -25.04
CA SER A 349 -2.30 -7.02 -24.83
C SER A 349 -2.42 -8.38 -25.50
N HIS A 350 -1.28 -8.95 -25.89
CA HIS A 350 -1.16 -10.37 -26.23
C HIS A 350 -0.87 -11.19 -24.98
N PHE A 351 -1.33 -12.44 -24.96
CA PHE A 351 -1.17 -13.32 -23.82
C PHE A 351 -0.62 -14.68 -24.25
N PHE A 352 0.55 -15.03 -23.72
CA PHE A 352 1.22 -16.31 -23.89
C PHE A 352 1.27 -17.00 -22.53
N GLY A 353 0.20 -17.70 -22.17
CA GLY A 353 -0.05 -18.10 -20.78
C GLY A 353 0.77 -19.29 -20.26
N LEU A 354 1.34 -20.11 -21.15
CA LEU A 354 2.19 -21.23 -20.73
C LEU A 354 3.57 -20.73 -20.29
N GLY A 355 4.09 -19.72 -20.99
CA GLY A 355 5.41 -19.13 -20.75
C GLY A 355 6.58 -20.06 -21.08
N GLU A 356 6.31 -21.11 -21.86
CA GLU A 356 7.25 -22.17 -22.19
C GLU A 356 6.88 -22.83 -23.52
N GLY A 357 7.80 -23.65 -24.07
CA GLY A 357 7.53 -24.44 -25.27
C GLY A 357 7.11 -23.57 -26.46
N THR A 358 5.94 -23.90 -27.04
CA THR A 358 5.41 -23.29 -28.26
C THR A 358 5.12 -21.80 -28.11
N ASP A 359 4.89 -21.30 -26.89
CA ASP A 359 4.67 -19.86 -26.64
C ASP A 359 5.85 -19.01 -27.13
N TYR A 360 7.08 -19.55 -27.10
CA TYR A 360 8.22 -18.82 -27.65
C TYR A 360 8.21 -18.76 -29.18
N ASP A 361 7.77 -19.84 -29.84
CA ASP A 361 7.73 -19.91 -31.29
C ASP A 361 6.63 -18.99 -31.82
N ASP A 362 5.46 -18.97 -31.16
CA ASP A 362 4.37 -18.05 -31.46
C ASP A 362 4.74 -16.59 -31.18
N LEU A 363 5.46 -16.32 -30.08
CA LEU A 363 6.00 -14.99 -29.77
C LEU A 363 6.96 -14.52 -30.87
N GLU A 364 7.89 -15.37 -31.30
CA GLU A 364 8.84 -15.03 -32.38
C GLU A 364 8.14 -14.83 -33.72
N ALA A 365 7.11 -15.62 -34.04
CA ALA A 365 6.30 -15.45 -35.24
C ALA A 365 5.55 -14.10 -35.23
N LEU A 366 4.92 -13.76 -34.09
CA LEU A 366 4.25 -12.47 -33.88
C LEU A 366 5.22 -11.31 -34.15
N LEU A 367 6.37 -11.33 -33.47
CA LEU A 367 7.40 -10.29 -33.56
C LEU A 367 8.01 -10.18 -34.97
N SER A 368 8.21 -11.31 -35.64
CA SER A 368 8.81 -11.35 -36.99
C SER A 368 7.85 -10.96 -38.11
N SER A 369 6.53 -11.03 -37.87
CA SER A 369 5.52 -10.67 -38.86
C SER A 369 5.63 -9.21 -39.32
N GLY A 370 6.15 -8.32 -38.46
CA GLY A 370 6.24 -6.89 -38.71
C GLY A 370 4.90 -6.16 -38.78
N ASN A 371 3.78 -6.85 -38.54
CA ASN A 371 2.43 -6.30 -38.65
C ASN A 371 2.09 -5.36 -37.50
N GLU A 372 2.69 -5.59 -36.33
CA GLU A 372 2.53 -4.75 -35.15
C GLU A 372 3.85 -4.60 -34.41
N HIS A 373 4.04 -3.44 -33.78
CA HIS A 373 5.17 -3.18 -32.90
C HIS A 373 4.70 -3.31 -31.45
N ILE A 374 5.58 -3.80 -30.58
CA ILE A 374 5.28 -4.13 -29.19
C ILE A 374 5.94 -3.09 -28.30
N ALA A 375 5.17 -2.53 -27.35
CA ALA A 375 5.70 -1.55 -26.40
C ALA A 375 6.56 -2.24 -25.33
N ALA A 376 6.03 -3.31 -24.73
CA ALA A 376 6.71 -4.04 -23.66
C ALA A 376 6.23 -5.48 -23.53
N LEU A 377 7.09 -6.32 -22.94
CA LEU A 377 6.76 -7.66 -22.48
C LEU A 377 6.90 -7.72 -20.95
N PHE A 378 5.86 -8.20 -20.28
CA PHE A 378 5.79 -8.41 -18.84
C PHE A 378 5.82 -9.90 -18.53
N THR A 379 6.67 -10.30 -17.58
CA THR A 379 6.77 -11.67 -17.10
C THR A 379 7.02 -11.69 -15.59
N GLU A 380 6.63 -12.78 -14.91
CA GLU A 380 6.92 -13.01 -13.49
C GLU A 380 7.93 -14.15 -13.34
N THR A 381 8.87 -14.03 -12.41
CA THR A 381 9.93 -15.03 -12.18
C THR A 381 10.27 -15.17 -10.68
N PRO A 382 10.03 -16.34 -10.07
CA PRO A 382 9.13 -17.40 -10.53
C PRO A 382 7.67 -16.95 -10.51
N SER A 383 6.82 -17.55 -11.35
CA SER A 383 5.39 -17.21 -11.41
C SER A 383 4.58 -17.70 -10.21
N ASN A 384 3.54 -16.96 -9.83
CA ASN A 384 2.60 -17.39 -8.79
C ASN A 384 1.35 -18.03 -9.43
N PRO A 385 0.92 -19.25 -9.04
CA PRO A 385 1.48 -20.13 -7.99
C PRO A 385 2.43 -21.22 -8.50
N LEU A 386 2.64 -21.33 -9.81
CA LEU A 386 3.27 -22.49 -10.45
C LEU A 386 4.80 -22.54 -10.34
N LEU A 387 5.41 -21.45 -9.86
CA LEU A 387 6.86 -21.25 -9.76
C LEU A 387 7.60 -21.48 -11.08
N LYS A 388 6.93 -21.26 -12.21
CA LYS A 388 7.58 -21.34 -13.52
C LYS A 388 8.51 -20.16 -13.71
N THR A 389 9.66 -20.41 -14.31
CA THR A 389 10.68 -19.40 -14.58
C THR A 389 10.93 -19.35 -16.08
N PRO A 390 10.44 -18.31 -16.78
CA PRO A 390 10.74 -18.11 -18.19
C PRO A 390 12.24 -17.89 -18.43
N ASP A 391 12.72 -18.26 -19.62
CA ASP A 391 14.10 -18.03 -20.05
C ASP A 391 14.30 -16.53 -20.31
N LEU A 392 14.70 -15.81 -19.26
CA LEU A 392 14.95 -14.37 -19.32
C LEU A 392 16.07 -14.00 -20.29
N GLN A 393 17.03 -14.90 -20.58
CA GLN A 393 18.07 -14.63 -21.56
C GLN A 393 17.50 -14.64 -22.98
N ARG A 394 16.63 -15.61 -23.29
CA ARG A 394 15.91 -15.64 -24.58
C ARG A 394 15.01 -14.41 -24.72
N LEU A 395 14.23 -14.08 -23.69
CA LEU A 395 13.36 -12.90 -23.71
C LEU A 395 14.15 -11.60 -23.88
N ARG A 396 15.31 -11.44 -23.22
CA ARG A 396 16.19 -10.28 -23.41
C ARG A 396 16.70 -10.17 -24.85
N LYS A 397 17.16 -11.28 -25.45
CA LYS A 397 17.60 -11.29 -26.86
C LYS A 397 16.48 -10.86 -27.81
N LEU A 398 15.25 -11.31 -27.57
CA LEU A 398 14.09 -10.91 -28.36
C LEU A 398 13.77 -9.42 -28.17
N ALA A 399 13.78 -8.93 -26.94
CA ALA A 399 13.57 -7.52 -26.62
C ALA A 399 14.60 -6.62 -27.33
N ASP A 400 15.87 -7.03 -27.37
CA ASP A 400 16.94 -6.28 -28.06
C ASP A 400 16.81 -6.31 -29.58
N LYS A 401 16.38 -7.45 -30.15
CA LYS A 401 16.17 -7.63 -31.59
C LYS A 401 14.98 -6.81 -32.09
N TYR A 402 13.84 -6.89 -31.40
CA TYR A 402 12.57 -6.28 -31.82
C TYR A 402 12.23 -4.96 -31.12
N LYS A 403 13.14 -4.44 -30.27
CA LYS A 403 13.08 -3.09 -29.67
C LYS A 403 11.86 -2.82 -28.79
N PHE A 404 11.51 -3.76 -27.92
CA PHE A 404 10.51 -3.57 -26.87
C PHE A 404 11.15 -3.60 -25.47
N ALA A 405 10.46 -3.04 -24.47
CA ALA A 405 10.92 -3.08 -23.08
C ALA A 405 10.62 -4.43 -22.41
N LEU A 406 11.57 -4.98 -21.65
CA LEU A 406 11.36 -6.19 -20.84
C LEU A 406 11.14 -5.82 -19.37
N VAL A 407 9.95 -6.11 -18.86
CA VAL A 407 9.56 -5.90 -17.46
C VAL A 407 9.46 -7.23 -16.73
N VAL A 408 10.19 -7.35 -15.62
CA VAL A 408 10.25 -8.58 -14.83
C VAL A 408 9.68 -8.33 -13.43
N ASP A 409 8.67 -9.10 -13.06
CA ASP A 409 8.16 -9.17 -11.69
C ASP A 409 8.93 -10.25 -10.91
N ASP A 410 9.72 -9.84 -9.92
CA ASP A 410 10.53 -10.73 -9.08
C ASP A 410 9.89 -10.97 -7.69
N SER A 411 8.60 -10.65 -7.51
CA SER A 411 7.92 -10.65 -6.21
C SER A 411 8.08 -11.94 -5.40
N ILE A 412 8.05 -13.10 -6.06
CA ILE A 412 8.16 -14.41 -5.41
C ILE A 412 9.62 -14.74 -5.09
N GLY A 413 10.54 -14.51 -6.02
CA GLY A 413 11.96 -14.82 -5.80
C GLY A 413 12.68 -13.83 -4.88
N ASN A 414 12.24 -12.57 -4.87
CA ASN A 414 12.85 -11.43 -4.18
C ASN A 414 14.28 -11.11 -4.65
N PHE A 415 14.69 -9.84 -4.50
CA PHE A 415 15.99 -9.36 -4.99
C PHE A 415 17.21 -9.92 -4.26
N VAL A 416 17.02 -10.54 -3.11
CA VAL A 416 18.12 -11.19 -2.38
C VAL A 416 18.51 -12.50 -3.09
N ASN A 417 17.56 -13.20 -3.70
CA ASN A 417 17.80 -14.50 -4.34
C ASN A 417 17.95 -14.41 -5.85
N LEU A 418 17.37 -13.38 -6.49
CA LEU A 418 17.38 -13.21 -7.93
C LEU A 418 18.15 -11.96 -8.36
N ASP A 419 19.03 -12.16 -9.34
CA ASP A 419 19.65 -11.08 -10.10
C ASP A 419 19.00 -10.98 -11.49
N THR A 420 17.83 -10.36 -11.55
CA THR A 420 17.08 -10.10 -12.80
C THR A 420 17.48 -8.78 -13.46
N LEU A 421 18.21 -7.92 -12.76
CA LEU A 421 18.51 -6.56 -13.20
C LEU A 421 19.35 -6.52 -14.48
N ASN A 422 20.26 -7.48 -14.64
CA ASN A 422 21.11 -7.56 -15.82
C ASN A 422 20.33 -7.96 -17.10
N LEU A 423 19.11 -8.50 -16.96
CA LEU A 423 18.29 -9.00 -18.06
C LEU A 423 17.01 -8.19 -18.28
N ALA A 424 16.58 -7.36 -17.33
CA ALA A 424 15.35 -6.56 -17.42
C ALA A 424 15.66 -5.08 -17.66
N ASP A 425 14.73 -4.38 -18.32
CA ASP A 425 14.74 -2.92 -18.38
C ASP A 425 14.10 -2.30 -17.12
N VAL A 426 13.05 -2.95 -16.61
CA VAL A 426 12.39 -2.60 -15.35
C VAL A 426 12.14 -3.86 -14.53
N VAL A 427 12.52 -3.83 -13.25
CA VAL A 427 12.15 -4.87 -12.28
C VAL A 427 11.09 -4.32 -11.35
N VAL A 428 9.96 -5.02 -11.24
CA VAL A 428 8.87 -4.66 -10.32
C VAL A 428 8.77 -5.70 -9.21
N SER A 429 8.36 -5.28 -8.02
CA SER A 429 8.17 -6.20 -6.89
C SER A 429 7.09 -5.72 -5.95
N SER A 430 6.35 -6.68 -5.39
CA SER A 430 5.46 -6.46 -4.27
C SER A 430 6.20 -6.55 -2.93
N LEU A 431 6.51 -5.39 -2.35
CA LEU A 431 7.06 -5.29 -0.99
C LEU A 431 6.07 -5.77 0.10
N THR A 432 4.79 -5.94 -0.26
CA THR A 432 3.73 -6.49 0.62
C THR A 432 4.01 -7.92 1.09
N LYS A 433 4.83 -8.69 0.35
CA LYS A 433 5.02 -10.14 0.53
C LYS A 433 6.20 -10.41 1.47
N LEU A 434 7.21 -11.12 0.99
CA LEU A 434 8.40 -11.53 1.75
C LEU A 434 9.16 -10.35 2.34
N PHE A 435 9.16 -9.20 1.65
CA PHE A 435 9.87 -8.02 2.13
C PHE A 435 9.26 -7.45 3.42
N SER A 436 7.93 -7.42 3.49
CA SER A 436 7.18 -7.03 4.69
C SER A 436 7.21 -8.15 5.72
N GLY A 437 6.84 -9.37 5.34
CA GLY A 437 6.86 -10.53 6.24
C GLY A 437 5.71 -10.58 7.27
N ASP A 438 5.21 -9.42 7.73
CA ASP A 438 4.19 -9.35 8.80
C ASP A 438 2.74 -9.17 8.32
N SER A 439 2.49 -9.13 7.00
CA SER A 439 1.13 -8.99 6.43
C SER A 439 0.33 -7.80 6.97
N ASN A 440 0.97 -6.66 7.27
CA ASN A 440 0.35 -5.49 7.91
C ASN A 440 0.57 -4.16 7.14
N VAL A 441 1.20 -4.23 5.97
CA VAL A 441 1.44 -3.08 5.11
C VAL A 441 1.58 -3.53 3.67
N MET A 442 1.04 -2.72 2.76
CA MET A 442 1.26 -2.87 1.33
C MET A 442 2.36 -1.93 0.88
N GLY A 443 3.14 -2.41 -0.08
CA GLY A 443 4.11 -1.62 -0.79
C GLY A 443 4.47 -2.29 -2.10
N GLY A 444 4.91 -1.48 -3.04
CA GLY A 444 5.56 -1.93 -4.25
C GLY A 444 6.85 -1.17 -4.47
N ARG A 445 7.72 -1.76 -5.28
CA ARG A 445 8.82 -1.04 -5.90
C ARG A 445 8.81 -1.29 -7.40
N LEU A 446 9.36 -0.34 -8.12
CA LEU A 446 9.88 -0.55 -9.45
C LEU A 446 11.30 0.01 -9.47
N LEU A 447 12.20 -0.72 -10.10
CA LEU A 447 13.59 -0.38 -10.26
C LEU A 447 13.85 -0.28 -11.75
N VAL A 448 14.24 0.92 -12.20
CA VAL A 448 14.53 1.17 -13.61
C VAL A 448 16.02 1.12 -13.80
N TYR A 449 16.48 0.15 -14.56
CA TYR A 449 17.91 -0.03 -14.79
C TYR A 449 18.20 0.02 -16.29
N PHE A 450 18.78 1.13 -16.72
CA PHE A 450 19.16 1.36 -18.11
C PHE A 450 20.53 0.74 -18.41
N ALA A 451 20.72 -0.56 -18.15
CA ALA A 451 21.92 -1.24 -18.64
C ALA A 451 21.90 -1.43 -20.15
N ASN A 452 20.72 -1.64 -20.73
CA ASN A 452 20.61 -2.20 -22.08
C ASN A 452 19.93 -1.25 -23.09
N TYR A 453 20.37 -1.41 -24.34
CA TYR A 453 20.35 -0.40 -25.41
C TYR A 453 18.98 0.17 -25.80
N VAL A 454 17.84 -0.49 -25.53
CA VAL A 454 16.55 -0.09 -26.12
C VAL A 454 15.99 1.18 -25.45
N LEU A 455 15.81 1.16 -24.13
CA LEU A 455 15.37 2.36 -23.42
C LEU A 455 16.49 3.41 -23.37
N SER A 456 17.77 3.03 -23.25
CA SER A 456 18.86 4.02 -23.21
C SER A 456 19.05 4.76 -24.55
N PHE A 457 18.82 4.11 -25.70
CA PHE A 457 18.91 4.74 -27.01
C PHE A 457 17.71 5.65 -27.30
N LEU A 458 16.49 5.18 -27.04
CA LEU A 458 15.26 5.98 -27.22
C LEU A 458 15.23 7.21 -26.29
N ILE A 459 15.85 7.11 -25.12
CA ILE A 459 15.94 8.17 -24.12
C ILE A 459 17.18 9.08 -24.31
N ARG A 460 18.17 8.68 -25.12
CA ARG A 460 19.37 9.50 -25.43
C ARG A 460 19.23 10.31 -26.71
N THR A 461 18.37 9.89 -27.65
CA THR A 461 18.10 10.66 -28.88
C THR A 461 17.17 11.84 -28.66
N ASP A 462 16.54 11.92 -27.49
CA ASP A 462 15.76 13.06 -27.07
C ASP A 462 16.22 13.47 -25.66
N SER A 463 16.02 14.71 -25.23
CA SER A 463 16.58 15.26 -23.98
C SER A 463 15.94 14.69 -22.67
N THR A 464 15.51 13.43 -22.69
CA THR A 464 14.38 12.88 -21.92
C THR A 464 14.75 11.82 -20.87
N THR A 465 16.04 11.57 -20.60
CA THR A 465 16.43 10.72 -19.45
C THR A 465 15.92 11.30 -18.13
N SER A 466 15.93 12.63 -18.05
CA SER A 466 15.32 13.39 -16.96
C SER A 466 13.80 13.27 -16.93
N SER A 467 13.11 13.08 -18.07
CA SER A 467 11.64 13.09 -18.12
C SER A 467 10.99 11.74 -17.80
N LEU A 468 11.59 10.60 -18.17
CA LEU A 468 11.07 9.28 -17.75
C LEU A 468 11.32 9.05 -16.26
N LYS A 469 12.53 9.38 -15.78
CA LYS A 469 12.82 9.44 -14.33
C LYS A 469 11.96 10.49 -13.63
N ALA A 470 11.65 11.65 -14.24
CA ALA A 470 10.72 12.61 -13.66
C ALA A 470 9.27 12.11 -13.65
N GLY A 471 8.82 11.40 -14.69
CA GLY A 471 7.50 10.77 -14.74
C GLY A 471 7.32 9.74 -13.63
N LEU A 472 8.31 8.88 -13.43
CA LEU A 472 8.37 7.91 -12.32
C LEU A 472 8.59 8.58 -10.95
N CYS A 473 9.34 9.69 -10.89
CA CYS A 473 9.52 10.48 -9.66
C CYS A 473 8.22 11.19 -9.25
N ILE A 474 7.45 11.68 -10.23
CA ILE A 474 6.10 12.23 -10.02
C ILE A 474 5.19 11.13 -9.45
N ILE A 475 5.26 9.89 -9.96
CA ILE A 475 4.50 8.75 -9.42
C ILE A 475 4.83 8.51 -7.94
N SER A 476 6.12 8.48 -7.57
CA SER A 476 6.52 8.29 -6.17
C SER A 476 6.02 9.43 -5.25
N LYS A 477 5.99 10.68 -5.72
CA LYS A 477 5.48 11.84 -4.95
C LYS A 477 3.94 11.94 -4.92
N THR A 478 3.24 11.45 -5.94
CA THR A 478 1.78 11.61 -6.09
C THR A 478 0.97 10.41 -5.58
N CYS A 479 1.53 9.20 -5.59
CA CYS A 479 0.86 7.99 -5.10
C CYS A 479 1.20 7.69 -3.64
N CYS A 480 2.44 7.93 -3.22
CA CYS A 480 2.82 7.89 -1.81
C CYS A 480 2.71 9.31 -1.25
N GLY A 481 1.52 9.71 -0.78
CA GLY A 481 1.38 10.94 0.00
C GLY A 481 2.57 11.06 0.95
N GLY A 482 3.27 12.20 0.93
CA GLY A 482 4.66 12.39 1.39
C GLY A 482 4.97 12.03 2.86
N LYS A 483 4.07 11.33 3.55
CA LYS A 483 4.03 11.13 5.00
C LYS A 483 3.67 9.70 5.43
N THR A 484 3.48 8.76 4.51
CA THR A 484 2.87 7.46 4.88
C THR A 484 3.53 6.26 4.19
N LEU A 485 4.85 6.11 4.36
CA LEU A 485 5.53 4.82 4.22
C LEU A 485 6.31 4.59 5.53
N TYR A 486 5.84 3.65 6.35
CA TYR A 486 6.45 3.24 7.62
C TYR A 486 7.25 1.96 7.35
N PHE A 487 8.57 1.95 7.61
CA PHE A 487 9.46 0.79 7.34
C PHE A 487 10.39 0.53 8.56
N TRP A 488 10.21 -0.60 9.26
CA TRP A 488 10.99 -1.88 9.30
C TRP A 488 12.43 -1.81 9.81
N LYS A 489 12.65 -2.42 10.97
CA LYS A 489 13.98 -2.62 11.55
C LYS A 489 14.53 -4.05 11.42
N GLU A 490 13.75 -5.06 11.02
CA GLU A 490 14.28 -6.43 10.97
C GLU A 490 13.80 -7.16 9.70
N THR A 491 14.75 -7.58 8.87
CA THR A 491 14.52 -8.40 7.67
C THR A 491 14.68 -9.88 8.05
N PRO A 492 13.86 -10.81 7.53
CA PRO A 492 13.92 -12.24 7.86
C PRO A 492 15.05 -12.99 7.14
N GLU A 493 16.28 -12.45 7.15
CA GLU A 493 17.46 -13.16 6.61
C GLU A 493 17.82 -14.39 7.44
N ARG A 494 17.56 -14.36 8.76
CA ARG A 494 17.80 -15.50 9.65
C ARG A 494 16.89 -16.70 9.34
N PHE A 495 15.65 -16.46 8.93
CA PHE A 495 14.66 -17.53 8.74
C PHE A 495 14.99 -18.44 7.54
N TRP A 496 15.57 -17.89 6.47
CA TRP A 496 15.88 -18.67 5.26
C TRP A 496 17.26 -19.35 5.29
N LYS A 497 18.23 -18.83 6.07
CA LYS A 497 19.51 -19.53 6.30
C LYS A 497 19.33 -20.86 7.05
N GLU A 498 18.24 -21.02 7.81
CA GLU A 498 17.91 -22.27 8.50
C GLU A 498 16.97 -23.18 7.69
N LEU A 499 16.17 -22.66 6.74
CA LEU A 499 15.22 -23.48 5.98
C LEU A 499 15.85 -24.26 4.80
N PHE A 500 17.05 -23.87 4.35
CA PHE A 500 17.78 -24.50 3.24
C PHE A 500 19.16 -25.06 3.63
N ARG A 501 19.38 -25.33 4.92
CA ARG A 501 20.35 -26.31 5.41
C ARG A 501 19.61 -27.56 5.83
#